data_AF-A7GNI5-F1
#
_entry.id   AF-A7GNI5-F1
#
_cell.length_a   1.000
_cell.length_b   1.000
_cell.length_c   1.000
_cell.angle_alpha   90.00
_cell.angle_beta   90.00
_cell.angle_gamma   90.00
#
_symmetry.space_group_name_H-M   'P 1'
#
loop_
_entity.id
_entity.type
_entity.pdbx_description
1 polymer ?
#
loop_
_entity_poly.entity_id
_entity_poly.type
_entity_poly.pdbx_seq_one_letter_code
_entity_poly.pdbx_strand_id
1 'polypeptide(L)'
;MKPFISACLIVKNEEDMLRKCLESLQGGVDEIVVVDTGSTDTTKEIAKEFTDKVYDFEWTNDFAEARNFAASKASGEWILAIDADECVDPKNLAAAIEEIQSHDNKFDVYAVEINSFSDKYGENLSMNHMQRIYKNNGEFHFSGAIHEQIVEKGEGRQELVFSALKLYHYGYLPNVVKKKNKRKRNMDILKKALKSNNNDGFTYFNYGQELRSLGKTKEALESFIKAYQNKEDVYEEWVSRCLYFIVEMLVELKRYEEAIVIINDAEEVFSTAPDFPFWKGEIYFKQKRFDDAKEVYTHIISNNMIYQNAVFNAGAKTFLPHVRLGEIYTQERQHQQALQHYVEALNENDSSVKIIVNIISLLSKYHTPEEIYDFISTRQIIKSDYIRTEVLKLLLDLGLGKVALLLMNDFINQQQLLIHSLQLKANMIIAEEPLQFTIDNLMYGIQMEVFDIADLIVLYAMTKDAHVQNILENSKFKHVFYNLFNKTKNAKKLKQDEYLPILEKAICFQKEEFVEKLISYTSLFPKQIYAKIADLFYNNAYEEIAMDFYQLSDENHVTKQGYVNIIEYLLMHENQEEAYRIALEALQKFKADFRFYKYSIEIEQGDTEGIISKAIQEFSDSNWLKGKLLMSI
;
A
#
# COMPACT_ATOMS: atom_id res chain seq x y z
N MET A 1 -23.65 -5.08 41.80
CA MET A 1 -23.96 -3.73 41.29
C MET A 1 -24.43 -3.87 39.84
N LYS A 2 -25.23 -2.94 39.33
CA LYS A 2 -25.52 -2.90 37.88
C LYS A 2 -24.18 -2.67 37.15
N PRO A 3 -23.84 -3.45 36.10
CA PRO A 3 -22.66 -3.19 35.28
C PRO A 3 -22.69 -1.74 34.75
N PHE A 4 -21.55 -1.05 34.73
CA PHE A 4 -21.47 0.28 34.12
C PHE A 4 -21.44 0.12 32.59
N ILE A 5 -20.58 -0.76 32.08
CA ILE A 5 -20.44 -1.01 30.64
C ILE A 5 -20.49 -2.50 30.29
N SER A 6 -21.27 -2.82 29.25
CA SER A 6 -21.38 -4.16 28.67
C SER A 6 -20.76 -4.20 27.28
N ALA A 7 -19.78 -5.08 27.06
CA ALA A 7 -19.29 -5.39 25.71
C ALA A 7 -20.25 -6.38 25.03
N CYS A 8 -20.72 -6.04 23.83
CA CYS A 8 -21.63 -6.87 23.04
C CYS A 8 -20.97 -7.26 21.71
N LEU A 9 -20.85 -8.57 21.48
CA LEU A 9 -20.22 -9.15 20.30
C LEU A 9 -21.21 -10.00 19.52
N ILE A 10 -21.13 -9.95 18.19
CA ILE A 10 -21.69 -10.96 17.30
C ILE A 10 -20.55 -11.78 16.70
N VAL A 11 -20.65 -13.11 16.71
CA VAL A 11 -19.55 -14.00 16.32
C VAL A 11 -19.99 -15.04 15.30
N LYS A 12 -19.07 -15.43 14.40
CA LYS A 12 -19.23 -16.56 13.49
C LYS A 12 -17.89 -17.09 12.96
N ASN A 13 -17.49 -18.26 13.41
CA ASN A 13 -16.25 -18.93 13.01
C ASN A 13 -15.00 -18.04 13.20
N GLU A 14 -14.77 -17.59 14.43
CA GLU A 14 -13.69 -16.66 14.80
C GLU A 14 -12.71 -17.29 15.80
N GLU A 15 -12.52 -18.62 15.77
CA GLU A 15 -11.62 -19.33 16.70
C GLU A 15 -10.17 -18.79 16.71
N ASP A 16 -9.73 -18.27 15.57
CA ASP A 16 -8.38 -17.73 15.38
C ASP A 16 -8.16 -16.38 16.11
N MET A 17 -9.24 -15.60 16.37
CA MET A 17 -9.16 -14.21 16.85
C MET A 17 -9.95 -13.93 18.13
N LEU A 18 -11.07 -14.61 18.35
CA LEU A 18 -12.02 -14.30 19.42
C LEU A 18 -11.36 -14.28 20.81
N ARG A 19 -10.44 -15.22 21.08
CA ARG A 19 -9.72 -15.26 22.35
C ARG A 19 -8.97 -13.96 22.63
N LYS A 20 -8.22 -13.45 21.65
CA LYS A 20 -7.46 -12.20 21.78
C LYS A 20 -8.39 -11.00 22.01
N CYS A 21 -9.50 -10.95 21.29
CA CYS A 21 -10.54 -9.93 21.48
C CYS A 21 -11.05 -9.93 22.93
N LEU A 22 -11.49 -11.09 23.42
CA LEU A 22 -12.05 -11.24 24.76
C LEU A 22 -11.03 -10.99 25.87
N GLU A 23 -9.78 -11.45 25.69
CA GLU A 23 -8.67 -11.14 26.60
C GLU A 23 -8.41 -9.63 26.70
N SER A 24 -8.50 -8.90 25.58
CA SER A 24 -8.29 -7.44 25.59
C SER A 24 -9.37 -6.66 26.35
N LEU A 25 -10.59 -7.22 26.45
CA LEU A 25 -11.70 -6.62 27.18
C LEU A 25 -11.68 -6.95 28.68
N GLN A 26 -11.01 -8.03 29.08
CA GLN A 26 -10.95 -8.45 30.49
C GLN A 26 -10.31 -7.38 31.37
N GLY A 27 -10.99 -7.05 32.47
CA GLY A 27 -10.55 -6.03 33.42
C GLY A 27 -10.91 -4.60 33.04
N GLY A 28 -11.41 -4.35 31.83
CA GLY A 28 -11.90 -3.04 31.40
C GLY A 28 -13.43 -2.93 31.34
N VAL A 29 -14.15 -4.02 31.05
CA VAL A 29 -15.63 -4.04 31.04
C VAL A 29 -16.20 -4.89 32.16
N ASP A 30 -17.40 -4.54 32.62
CA ASP A 30 -18.09 -5.23 33.73
C ASP A 30 -18.84 -6.49 33.27
N GLU A 31 -19.23 -6.52 32.00
CA GLU A 31 -20.06 -7.58 31.44
C GLU A 31 -19.69 -7.83 29.97
N ILE A 32 -19.62 -9.11 29.58
CA ILE A 32 -19.43 -9.52 28.19
C ILE A 32 -20.63 -10.35 27.75
N VAL A 33 -21.23 -9.97 26.63
CA VAL A 33 -22.32 -10.66 25.95
C VAL A 33 -21.84 -11.11 24.57
N VAL A 34 -21.95 -12.41 24.30
CA VAL A 34 -21.58 -12.99 23.01
C VAL A 34 -22.81 -13.61 22.35
N VAL A 35 -23.11 -13.19 21.13
CA VAL A 35 -24.17 -13.75 20.29
C VAL A 35 -23.55 -14.48 19.11
N ASP A 36 -23.74 -15.80 19.05
CA ASP A 36 -23.26 -16.65 17.97
C ASP A 36 -24.31 -16.78 16.85
N THR A 37 -23.88 -16.51 15.61
CA THR A 37 -24.77 -16.52 14.41
C THR A 37 -24.61 -17.80 13.56
N GLY A 38 -24.26 -18.91 14.23
CA GLY A 38 -24.10 -20.23 13.64
C GLY A 38 -22.65 -20.59 13.32
N SER A 39 -21.77 -20.54 14.32
CA SER A 39 -20.41 -21.09 14.23
C SER A 39 -20.42 -22.62 14.18
N THR A 40 -19.43 -23.18 13.50
CA THR A 40 -19.19 -24.62 13.31
C THR A 40 -17.81 -25.05 13.78
N ASP A 41 -17.01 -24.10 14.28
CA ASP A 41 -15.66 -24.30 14.82
C ASP A 41 -15.68 -24.11 16.35
N THR A 42 -14.51 -23.93 16.98
CA THR A 42 -14.39 -23.84 18.45
C THR A 42 -14.79 -22.47 19.06
N THR A 43 -15.41 -21.58 18.27
CA THR A 43 -15.75 -20.21 18.69
C THR A 43 -16.62 -20.17 19.96
N LYS A 44 -17.62 -21.04 20.08
CA LYS A 44 -18.53 -21.04 21.24
C LYS A 44 -17.84 -21.53 22.50
N GLU A 45 -16.97 -22.52 22.37
CA GLU A 45 -16.17 -23.07 23.46
C GLU A 45 -15.26 -21.97 24.01
N ILE A 46 -14.56 -21.24 23.12
CA ILE A 46 -13.73 -20.10 23.50
C ILE A 46 -14.56 -19.04 24.23
N ALA A 47 -15.73 -18.64 23.70
CA ALA A 47 -16.57 -17.61 24.34
C ALA A 47 -16.97 -17.97 25.79
N LYS A 48 -17.30 -19.25 26.03
CA LYS A 48 -17.73 -19.76 27.35
C LYS A 48 -16.62 -19.74 28.40
N GLU A 49 -15.35 -19.63 28.00
CA GLU A 49 -14.25 -19.45 28.95
C GLU A 49 -14.23 -18.04 29.57
N PHE A 50 -14.89 -17.07 28.93
CA PHE A 50 -14.87 -15.65 29.33
C PHE A 50 -16.19 -15.16 29.91
N THR A 51 -17.32 -15.77 29.53
CA THR A 51 -18.65 -15.36 30.00
C THR A 51 -19.66 -16.50 29.94
N ASP A 52 -20.60 -16.52 30.89
CA ASP A 52 -21.77 -17.40 30.84
C ASP A 52 -22.88 -16.87 29.89
N LYS A 53 -22.75 -15.62 29.42
CA LYS A 53 -23.73 -14.93 28.56
C LYS A 53 -23.45 -15.17 27.07
N VAL A 54 -23.46 -16.43 26.68
CA VAL A 54 -23.33 -16.87 25.27
C VAL A 54 -24.71 -17.29 24.75
N TYR A 55 -25.20 -16.62 23.71
CA TYR A 55 -26.53 -16.84 23.13
C TYR A 55 -26.45 -17.23 21.67
N ASP A 56 -27.39 -18.04 21.21
CA ASP A 56 -27.58 -18.35 19.79
C ASP A 56 -28.55 -17.37 19.13
N PHE A 57 -28.23 -16.94 17.90
CA PHE A 57 -29.10 -16.15 17.03
C PHE A 57 -29.11 -16.76 15.62
N GLU A 58 -30.30 -17.03 15.08
CA GLU A 58 -30.41 -17.56 13.72
C GLU A 58 -30.06 -16.46 12.70
N TRP A 59 -29.09 -16.73 11.81
CA TRP A 59 -28.63 -15.72 10.84
C TRP A 59 -29.72 -15.36 9.82
N THR A 60 -30.22 -14.12 9.89
CA THR A 60 -31.31 -13.60 9.02
C THR A 60 -30.83 -12.83 7.79
N ASN A 61 -29.51 -12.76 7.56
CA ASN A 61 -28.87 -11.83 6.61
C ASN A 61 -28.98 -10.35 6.99
N ASP A 62 -29.12 -10.08 8.29
CA ASP A 62 -29.16 -8.74 8.86
C ASP A 62 -28.24 -8.68 10.09
N PHE A 63 -27.20 -7.84 10.01
CA PHE A 63 -26.25 -7.64 11.12
C PHE A 63 -26.85 -6.79 12.24
N ALA A 64 -27.71 -5.83 11.91
CA ALA A 64 -28.35 -4.96 12.87
C ALA A 64 -29.28 -5.76 13.78
N GLU A 65 -30.06 -6.71 13.24
CA GLU A 65 -30.89 -7.61 14.05
C GLU A 65 -30.06 -8.40 15.08
N ALA A 66 -28.92 -8.96 14.65
CA ALA A 66 -28.03 -9.71 15.55
C ALA A 66 -27.41 -8.81 16.64
N ARG A 67 -26.97 -7.59 16.30
CA ARG A 67 -26.44 -6.63 17.28
C ARG A 67 -27.51 -6.15 18.27
N ASN A 68 -28.71 -5.87 17.78
CA ASN A 68 -29.83 -5.47 18.61
C ASN A 68 -30.25 -6.61 19.56
N PHE A 69 -30.19 -7.86 19.11
CA PHE A 69 -30.38 -9.02 19.98
C PHE A 69 -29.29 -9.10 21.05
N ALA A 70 -28.02 -8.88 20.71
CA ALA A 70 -26.92 -8.82 21.70
C ALA A 70 -27.14 -7.72 22.75
N ALA A 71 -27.46 -6.51 22.29
CA ALA A 71 -27.81 -5.37 23.15
C ALA A 71 -28.96 -5.71 24.12
N SER A 72 -30.00 -6.43 23.66
CA SER A 72 -31.13 -6.85 24.52
C SER A 72 -30.76 -7.79 25.67
N LYS A 73 -29.58 -8.41 25.63
CA LYS A 73 -29.05 -9.30 26.70
C LYS A 73 -28.10 -8.59 27.65
N ALA A 74 -27.70 -7.37 27.33
CA ALA A 74 -26.83 -6.54 28.14
C ALA A 74 -27.61 -5.88 29.29
N SER A 75 -26.98 -5.79 30.46
CA SER A 75 -27.53 -5.13 31.65
C SER A 75 -26.79 -3.86 32.05
N GLY A 76 -25.69 -3.54 31.35
CA GLY A 76 -24.89 -2.35 31.56
C GLY A 76 -25.65 -1.06 31.31
N GLU A 77 -25.21 0.03 31.94
CA GLU A 77 -25.69 1.39 31.62
C GLU A 77 -25.27 1.83 30.22
N TRP A 78 -24.09 1.40 29.80
CA TRP A 78 -23.51 1.64 28.48
C TRP A 78 -23.28 0.32 27.74
N ILE A 79 -23.38 0.35 26.42
CA ILE A 79 -23.02 -0.76 25.54
C ILE A 79 -21.80 -0.35 24.73
N LEU A 80 -20.78 -1.21 24.71
CA LEU A 80 -19.70 -1.20 23.73
C LEU A 80 -19.97 -2.30 22.70
N ALA A 81 -20.31 -1.91 21.47
CA ALA A 81 -20.39 -2.85 20.34
C ALA A 81 -18.99 -3.07 19.77
N ILE A 82 -18.50 -4.31 19.77
CA ILE A 82 -17.16 -4.66 19.30
C ILE A 82 -17.21 -5.93 18.45
N ASP A 83 -16.37 -6.01 17.42
CA ASP A 83 -16.28 -7.16 16.53
C ASP A 83 -15.22 -8.16 17.02
N ALA A 84 -15.43 -9.44 16.70
CA ALA A 84 -14.58 -10.53 17.19
C ALA A 84 -13.12 -10.51 16.68
N ASP A 85 -12.87 -9.72 15.63
CA ASP A 85 -11.56 -9.48 15.03
C ASP A 85 -10.98 -8.10 15.39
N GLU A 86 -11.57 -7.43 16.40
CA GLU A 86 -11.09 -6.18 17.01
C GLU A 86 -10.49 -6.44 18.41
N CYS A 87 -9.52 -5.64 18.83
CA CYS A 87 -8.97 -5.63 20.18
C CYS A 87 -8.83 -4.20 20.72
N VAL A 88 -8.76 -4.04 22.03
CA VAL A 88 -8.55 -2.75 22.71
C VAL A 88 -7.21 -2.71 23.45
N ASP A 89 -6.66 -1.52 23.66
CA ASP A 89 -5.58 -1.35 24.62
C ASP A 89 -6.19 -1.10 26.02
N PRO A 90 -5.81 -1.86 27.06
CA PRO A 90 -6.43 -1.69 28.38
C PRO A 90 -6.37 -0.27 28.95
N LYS A 91 -5.34 0.52 28.61
CA LYS A 91 -5.23 1.91 29.09
C LYS A 91 -6.16 2.83 28.32
N ASN A 92 -6.30 2.65 27.00
CA ASN A 92 -7.23 3.46 26.22
C ASN A 92 -8.70 3.15 26.57
N LEU A 93 -9.02 1.91 26.92
CA LEU A 93 -10.35 1.53 27.38
C LEU A 93 -10.67 2.14 28.75
N ALA A 94 -9.72 2.11 29.69
CA ALA A 94 -9.88 2.77 30.98
C ALA A 94 -10.10 4.29 30.82
N ALA A 95 -9.30 4.94 29.96
CA ALA A 95 -9.46 6.37 29.68
C ALA A 95 -10.83 6.71 29.07
N ALA A 96 -11.34 5.87 28.17
CA ALA A 96 -12.68 6.06 27.60
C ALA A 96 -13.80 5.93 28.66
N ILE A 97 -13.66 5.00 29.60
CA ILE A 97 -14.63 4.85 30.70
C ILE A 97 -14.60 6.06 31.63
N GLU A 98 -13.41 6.53 32.01
CA GLU A 98 -13.23 7.75 32.82
C GLU A 98 -13.80 8.98 32.09
N GLU A 99 -13.59 9.08 30.78
CA GLU A 99 -14.14 10.12 29.92
C GLU A 99 -15.68 10.13 29.97
N ILE A 100 -16.33 8.99 29.74
CA ILE A 100 -17.80 8.87 29.78
C ILE A 100 -18.34 9.25 31.16
N GLN A 101 -17.68 8.80 32.23
CA GLN A 101 -18.06 9.16 33.60
C GLN A 101 -17.91 10.66 33.87
N SER A 102 -16.85 11.29 33.37
CA SER A 102 -16.57 12.72 33.58
C SER A 102 -17.53 13.64 32.83
N HIS A 103 -18.13 13.16 31.74
CA HIS A 103 -19.11 13.90 30.96
C HIS A 103 -20.49 14.02 31.63
N ASP A 104 -20.72 13.33 32.75
CA ASP A 104 -21.95 13.42 33.57
C ASP A 104 -23.26 13.41 32.73
N ASN A 105 -23.40 12.41 31.86
CA ASN A 105 -24.54 12.24 30.95
C ASN A 105 -24.78 13.37 29.94
N LYS A 106 -23.76 14.18 29.62
CA LYS A 106 -23.85 15.22 28.58
C LYS A 106 -24.10 14.63 27.18
N PHE A 107 -23.54 13.46 26.90
CA PHE A 107 -23.62 12.78 25.61
C PHE A 107 -24.17 11.37 25.81
N ASP A 108 -24.87 10.84 24.81
CA ASP A 108 -25.47 9.49 24.88
C ASP A 108 -24.82 8.49 23.88
N VAL A 109 -24.01 8.97 22.94
CA VAL A 109 -23.31 8.16 21.93
C VAL A 109 -21.91 8.70 21.71
N TYR A 110 -20.94 7.79 21.54
CA TYR A 110 -19.56 8.12 21.20
C TYR A 110 -19.09 7.33 19.96
N ALA A 111 -18.45 8.05 19.04
CA ALA A 111 -17.70 7.48 17.93
C ALA A 111 -16.29 7.07 18.37
N VAL A 112 -15.87 5.92 17.92
CA VAL A 112 -14.60 5.27 18.29
C VAL A 112 -13.72 5.16 17.04
N GLU A 113 -12.44 5.48 17.20
CA GLU A 113 -11.44 5.31 16.15
C GLU A 113 -11.10 3.81 15.99
N ILE A 114 -11.27 3.28 14.78
CA ILE A 114 -10.97 1.89 14.42
C ILE A 114 -9.76 1.88 13.49
N ASN A 115 -8.65 1.40 14.02
CA ASN A 115 -7.37 1.23 13.37
C ASN A 115 -7.32 -0.13 12.67
N SER A 116 -7.50 -0.13 11.36
CA SER A 116 -7.52 -1.33 10.52
C SER A 116 -6.17 -1.56 9.87
N PHE A 117 -5.56 -2.71 10.16
CA PHE A 117 -4.28 -3.13 9.59
C PHE A 117 -4.50 -3.95 8.32
N SER A 118 -3.83 -3.56 7.24
CA SER A 118 -3.94 -4.20 5.93
C SER A 118 -2.58 -4.60 5.36
N ASP A 119 -2.59 -5.32 4.24
CA ASP A 119 -1.45 -5.99 3.63
C ASP A 119 -0.89 -7.17 4.43
N LYS A 120 0.09 -7.85 3.83
CA LYS A 120 0.65 -9.12 4.33
C LYS A 120 1.05 -9.03 5.79
N TYR A 121 1.47 -7.84 6.25
CA TYR A 121 2.09 -7.64 7.56
C TYR A 121 1.51 -6.47 8.37
N GLY A 122 0.41 -5.86 7.95
CA GLY A 122 -0.18 -4.71 8.67
C GLY A 122 0.56 -3.39 8.44
N GLU A 123 1.33 -3.28 7.36
CA GLU A 123 2.17 -2.11 7.05
C GLU A 123 1.33 -0.86 6.74
N ASN A 124 0.12 -1.07 6.23
CA ASN A 124 -0.82 0.00 5.96
C ASN A 124 -1.90 0.05 7.03
N LEU A 125 -2.01 1.23 7.64
CA LEU A 125 -3.03 1.58 8.61
C LEU A 125 -4.09 2.46 7.95
N SER A 126 -5.35 2.03 8.03
CA SER A 126 -6.50 2.87 7.72
C SER A 126 -7.29 3.10 8.99
N MET A 127 -7.78 4.33 9.18
CA MET A 127 -8.57 4.70 10.35
C MET A 127 -10.02 4.88 9.93
N ASN A 128 -10.97 4.37 10.71
CA ASN A 128 -12.39 4.66 10.54
C ASN A 128 -12.93 5.24 11.86
N HIS A 129 -13.95 6.09 11.80
CA HIS A 129 -14.71 6.45 12.98
C HIS A 129 -16.09 5.84 12.84
N MET A 130 -16.54 5.16 13.89
CA MET A 130 -17.87 4.56 13.94
C MET A 130 -18.42 4.69 15.35
N GLN A 131 -19.73 4.93 15.45
CA GLN A 131 -20.44 4.89 16.71
C GLN A 131 -20.43 3.46 17.28
N ARG A 132 -19.74 3.28 18.41
CA ARG A 132 -19.57 1.97 19.05
C ARG A 132 -19.98 1.96 20.52
N ILE A 133 -20.01 3.13 21.17
CA ILE A 133 -20.40 3.25 22.57
C ILE A 133 -21.70 4.05 22.64
N TYR A 134 -22.72 3.51 23.30
CA TYR A 134 -24.01 4.19 23.43
C TYR A 134 -24.73 3.79 24.71
N LYS A 135 -25.66 4.65 25.13
CA LYS A 135 -26.43 4.46 26.34
C LYS A 135 -27.47 3.35 26.18
N ASN A 136 -27.53 2.45 27.15
CA ASN A 136 -28.49 1.36 27.17
C ASN A 136 -29.81 1.78 27.85
N ASN A 137 -30.50 2.76 27.25
CA ASN A 137 -31.78 3.29 27.73
C ASN A 137 -32.98 2.88 26.84
N GLY A 138 -32.73 2.16 25.75
CA GLY A 138 -33.75 1.73 24.80
C GLY A 138 -34.06 2.72 23.68
N GLU A 139 -33.42 3.90 23.64
CA GLU A 139 -33.60 4.90 22.59
C GLU A 139 -32.74 4.61 21.35
N PHE A 140 -31.63 3.89 21.53
CA PHE A 140 -30.67 3.58 20.47
C PHE A 140 -30.78 2.14 19.98
N HIS A 141 -30.60 1.95 18.68
CA HIS A 141 -30.51 0.64 18.06
C HIS A 141 -29.68 0.69 16.77
N PHE A 142 -29.15 -0.44 16.35
CA PHE A 142 -28.51 -0.56 15.05
C PHE A 142 -29.55 -0.60 13.93
N SER A 143 -29.27 0.08 12.82
CA SER A 143 -30.02 0.04 11.57
C SER A 143 -29.07 0.09 10.37
N GLY A 144 -29.52 -0.44 9.23
CA GLY A 144 -28.74 -0.53 8.00
C GLY A 144 -28.30 -1.96 7.67
N ALA A 145 -28.16 -2.25 6.38
CA ALA A 145 -28.00 -3.62 5.89
C ALA A 145 -26.55 -4.15 6.02
N ILE A 146 -25.56 -3.28 5.87
CA ILE A 146 -24.12 -3.54 6.01
C ILE A 146 -23.49 -2.30 6.63
N HIS A 147 -22.53 -2.48 7.54
CA HIS A 147 -21.92 -1.39 8.33
C HIS A 147 -23.00 -0.58 9.08
N GLU A 148 -23.93 -1.30 9.69
CA GLU A 148 -25.03 -0.80 10.49
C GLU A 148 -24.62 0.35 11.42
N GLN A 149 -25.43 1.42 11.42
CA GLN A 149 -25.23 2.63 12.21
C GLN A 149 -26.15 2.62 13.43
N ILE A 150 -25.71 3.29 14.50
CA ILE A 150 -26.58 3.51 15.66
C ILE A 150 -27.54 4.65 15.31
N VAL A 151 -28.83 4.40 15.47
CA VAL A 151 -29.89 5.37 15.22
C VAL A 151 -30.75 5.55 16.47
N GLU A 152 -31.16 6.79 16.70
CA GLU A 152 -32.10 7.16 17.77
C GLU A 152 -33.55 6.97 17.29
N LYS A 153 -34.47 6.63 18.19
CA LYS A 153 -35.90 6.49 17.87
C LYS A 153 -36.64 7.82 17.60
N GLY A 154 -36.01 8.97 17.82
CA GLY A 154 -36.60 10.31 17.65
C GLY A 154 -35.90 11.18 16.60
N GLU A 155 -36.44 12.38 16.33
CA GLU A 155 -35.93 13.35 15.33
C GLU A 155 -34.77 14.24 15.87
N GLY A 156 -34.04 13.78 16.87
CA GLY A 156 -32.90 14.51 17.46
C GLY A 156 -31.63 14.31 16.64
N ARG A 157 -30.98 15.40 16.20
CA ARG A 157 -29.56 15.34 15.81
C ARG A 157 -28.71 15.35 17.06
N GLN A 158 -27.94 14.30 17.28
CA GLN A 158 -26.96 14.25 18.36
C GLN A 158 -25.65 14.91 17.93
N GLU A 159 -24.98 15.54 18.90
CA GLU A 159 -23.62 16.02 18.72
C GLU A 159 -22.70 14.80 18.65
N LEU A 160 -21.97 14.66 17.54
CA LEU A 160 -20.98 13.60 17.39
C LEU A 160 -19.80 13.88 18.32
N VAL A 161 -19.55 12.98 19.27
CA VAL A 161 -18.39 13.05 20.16
C VAL A 161 -17.46 11.88 19.91
N PHE A 162 -16.18 12.19 19.76
CA PHE A 162 -15.14 11.17 19.64
C PHE A 162 -14.71 10.71 21.02
N SER A 163 -14.63 9.40 21.22
CA SER A 163 -14.10 8.81 22.43
C SER A 163 -12.58 8.71 22.39
N ALA A 164 -11.96 8.73 23.57
CA ALA A 164 -10.57 8.32 23.75
C ALA A 164 -10.29 6.84 23.39
N LEU A 165 -11.33 6.00 23.26
CA LEU A 165 -11.18 4.60 22.88
C LEU A 165 -10.63 4.47 21.45
N LYS A 166 -9.69 3.54 21.27
CA LYS A 166 -9.24 3.08 19.94
C LYS A 166 -9.36 1.56 19.84
N LEU A 167 -9.97 1.10 18.75
CA LEU A 167 -10.06 -0.33 18.41
C LEU A 167 -8.98 -0.68 17.39
N TYR A 168 -8.38 -1.85 17.52
CA TYR A 168 -7.39 -2.40 16.61
C TYR A 168 -7.99 -3.58 15.86
N HIS A 169 -8.25 -3.40 14.57
CA HIS A 169 -8.94 -4.37 13.73
C HIS A 169 -7.95 -5.17 12.86
N TYR A 170 -7.94 -6.48 13.04
CA TYR A 170 -7.03 -7.42 12.37
C TYR A 170 -7.69 -8.21 11.23
N GLY A 171 -8.98 -8.00 10.99
CA GLY A 171 -9.79 -8.76 10.03
C GLY A 171 -9.34 -8.66 8.56
N TYR A 172 -8.53 -7.65 8.21
CA TYR A 172 -8.02 -7.43 6.85
C TYR A 172 -6.65 -8.08 6.55
N LEU A 173 -6.01 -8.72 7.52
CA LEU A 173 -4.75 -9.42 7.27
C LEU A 173 -4.98 -10.64 6.35
N PRO A 174 -4.13 -10.89 5.31
CA PRO A 174 -4.37 -11.92 4.29
C PRO A 174 -4.60 -13.34 4.82
N ASN A 175 -4.03 -13.67 5.99
CA ASN A 175 -4.22 -14.97 6.65
C ASN A 175 -5.64 -15.14 7.24
N VAL A 176 -6.35 -14.03 7.52
CA VAL A 176 -7.73 -13.99 8.03
C VAL A 176 -8.75 -13.87 6.87
N VAL A 177 -8.42 -13.12 5.82
CA VAL A 177 -9.29 -12.87 4.66
C VAL A 177 -9.55 -14.12 3.80
N LYS A 178 -8.61 -15.07 3.75
CA LYS A 178 -8.68 -16.28 2.91
C LYS A 178 -9.84 -17.23 3.22
N LYS A 179 -10.56 -17.07 4.34
CA LYS A 179 -11.51 -18.07 4.83
C LYS A 179 -12.99 -17.84 4.52
N LYS A 180 -13.45 -16.71 3.94
CA LYS A 180 -14.91 -16.46 3.93
C LYS A 180 -15.45 -15.88 2.63
N ASN A 181 -16.56 -16.44 2.15
CA ASN A 181 -17.43 -15.93 1.07
C ASN A 181 -18.14 -14.59 1.45
N LYS A 182 -17.49 -13.79 2.33
CA LYS A 182 -17.97 -12.54 2.96
C LYS A 182 -18.44 -11.54 1.90
N ARG A 183 -17.60 -11.29 0.89
CA ARG A 183 -17.87 -10.30 -0.17
C ARG A 183 -19.11 -10.63 -1.00
N LYS A 184 -19.30 -11.89 -1.39
CA LYS A 184 -20.48 -12.31 -2.16
C LYS A 184 -21.76 -12.08 -1.35
N ARG A 185 -21.77 -12.50 -0.09
CA ARG A 185 -22.89 -12.29 0.83
C ARG A 185 -23.20 -10.79 1.01
N ASN A 186 -22.19 -9.97 1.29
CA ASN A 186 -22.36 -8.53 1.47
C ASN A 186 -22.96 -7.88 0.20
N MET A 187 -22.45 -8.26 -0.97
CA MET A 187 -22.97 -7.79 -2.26
C MET A 187 -24.44 -8.18 -2.49
N ASP A 188 -24.85 -9.38 -2.10
CA ASP A 188 -26.24 -9.83 -2.24
C ASP A 188 -27.18 -9.05 -1.29
N ILE A 189 -26.74 -8.80 -0.06
CA ILE A 189 -27.46 -7.97 0.93
C ILE A 189 -27.63 -6.54 0.40
N LEU A 190 -26.55 -5.89 -0.05
CA LEU A 190 -26.58 -4.52 -0.55
C LEU A 190 -27.44 -4.39 -1.80
N LYS A 191 -27.38 -5.34 -2.74
CA LYS A 191 -28.24 -5.35 -3.92
C LYS A 191 -29.73 -5.49 -3.57
N LYS A 192 -30.05 -6.21 -2.48
CA LYS A 192 -31.43 -6.30 -1.98
C LYS A 192 -31.85 -4.98 -1.35
N ALA A 193 -30.99 -4.36 -0.53
CA ALA A 193 -31.24 -3.06 0.09
C ALA A 193 -31.48 -1.95 -0.95
N LEU A 194 -30.64 -1.87 -1.99
CA LEU A 194 -30.78 -0.90 -3.09
C LEU A 194 -32.06 -1.06 -3.92
N LYS A 195 -32.72 -2.23 -3.86
CA LYS A 195 -34.02 -2.46 -4.52
C LYS A 195 -35.22 -2.11 -3.64
N SER A 196 -34.99 -1.81 -2.36
CA SER A 196 -36.03 -1.43 -1.42
C SER A 196 -36.29 0.09 -1.48
N ASN A 197 -37.40 0.53 -0.88
CA ASN A 197 -37.72 1.97 -0.79
C ASN A 197 -36.84 2.74 0.22
N ASN A 198 -35.98 2.05 0.98
CA ASN A 198 -35.04 2.63 1.95
C ASN A 198 -33.62 2.78 1.37
N ASN A 199 -33.52 3.16 0.10
CA ASN A 199 -32.24 3.37 -0.56
C ASN A 199 -31.69 4.76 -0.22
N ASP A 200 -30.74 4.82 0.70
CA ASP A 200 -30.10 6.05 1.17
C ASP A 200 -28.66 6.22 0.62
N GLY A 201 -28.08 7.40 0.84
CA GLY A 201 -26.70 7.69 0.45
C GLY A 201 -25.70 6.68 1.03
N PHE A 202 -25.91 6.26 2.28
CA PHE A 202 -25.04 5.32 2.98
C PHE A 202 -25.03 3.92 2.36
N THR A 203 -26.17 3.42 1.90
CA THR A 203 -26.26 2.12 1.20
C THR A 203 -25.49 2.16 -0.13
N TYR A 204 -25.59 3.25 -0.89
CA TYR A 204 -24.78 3.45 -2.10
C TYR A 204 -23.28 3.54 -1.80
N PHE A 205 -22.91 4.19 -0.69
CA PHE A 205 -21.52 4.27 -0.25
C PHE A 205 -20.95 2.87 0.02
N ASN A 206 -21.65 2.05 0.81
CA ASN A 206 -21.23 0.69 1.13
C ASN A 206 -21.21 -0.23 -0.10
N TYR A 207 -22.15 -0.07 -1.03
CA TYR A 207 -22.11 -0.76 -2.32
C TYR A 207 -20.89 -0.35 -3.16
N GLY A 208 -20.53 0.93 -3.15
CA GLY A 208 -19.31 1.45 -3.78
C GLY A 208 -18.04 0.82 -3.19
N GLN A 209 -17.97 0.67 -1.87
CA GLN A 209 -16.81 0.06 -1.20
C GLN A 209 -16.60 -1.41 -1.60
N GLU A 210 -17.68 -2.19 -1.74
CA GLU A 210 -17.58 -3.58 -2.22
C GLU A 210 -17.17 -3.65 -3.70
N LEU A 211 -17.71 -2.77 -4.55
CA LEU A 211 -17.30 -2.66 -5.96
C LEU A 211 -15.82 -2.28 -6.09
N ARG A 212 -15.37 -1.31 -5.30
CA ARG A 212 -13.96 -0.89 -5.19
C ARG A 212 -13.07 -2.08 -4.81
N SER A 213 -13.46 -2.83 -3.77
CA SER A 213 -12.74 -4.03 -3.32
C SER A 213 -12.70 -5.18 -4.35
N LEU A 214 -13.60 -5.16 -5.33
CA LEU A 214 -13.62 -6.08 -6.47
C LEU A 214 -12.85 -5.55 -7.70
N GLY A 215 -12.23 -4.36 -7.61
CA GLY A 215 -11.53 -3.71 -8.72
C GLY A 215 -12.46 -3.15 -9.81
N LYS A 216 -13.75 -2.95 -9.50
CA LYS A 216 -14.75 -2.42 -10.42
C LYS A 216 -14.81 -0.89 -10.37
N THR A 217 -13.68 -0.24 -10.70
CA THR A 217 -13.43 1.20 -10.49
C THR A 217 -14.54 2.11 -11.02
N LYS A 218 -15.02 1.91 -12.26
CA LYS A 218 -16.07 2.76 -12.86
C LYS A 218 -17.41 2.64 -12.14
N GLU A 219 -17.84 1.41 -11.84
CA GLU A 219 -19.10 1.14 -11.15
C GLU A 219 -19.05 1.64 -9.69
N ALA A 220 -17.89 1.52 -9.04
CA ALA A 220 -17.66 2.07 -7.71
C ALA A 220 -17.80 3.60 -7.72
N LEU A 221 -17.16 4.29 -8.67
CA LEU A 221 -17.28 5.74 -8.83
C LEU A 221 -18.74 6.18 -9.03
N GLU A 222 -19.48 5.53 -9.91
CA GLU A 222 -20.91 5.81 -10.12
C GLU A 222 -21.72 5.63 -8.83
N SER A 223 -21.42 4.61 -8.03
CA SER A 223 -22.07 4.36 -6.76
C SER A 223 -21.73 5.44 -5.73
N PHE A 224 -20.47 5.85 -5.62
CA PHE A 224 -20.06 6.91 -4.70
C PHE A 224 -20.65 8.27 -5.07
N ILE A 225 -20.74 8.60 -6.36
CA ILE A 225 -21.42 9.82 -6.81
C ILE A 225 -22.89 9.80 -6.39
N LYS A 226 -23.59 8.67 -6.57
CA LYS A 226 -24.98 8.53 -6.09
C LYS A 226 -25.07 8.64 -4.58
N ALA A 227 -24.14 8.05 -3.84
CA ALA A 227 -24.07 8.19 -2.39
C ALA A 227 -24.01 9.67 -2.00
N TYR A 228 -23.04 10.41 -2.54
CA TYR A 228 -22.86 11.83 -2.26
C TYR A 228 -24.07 12.70 -2.67
N GLN A 229 -24.78 12.35 -3.74
CA GLN A 229 -26.01 13.04 -4.16
C GLN A 229 -27.20 12.80 -3.23
N ASN A 230 -27.23 11.66 -2.52
CA ASN A 230 -28.31 11.25 -1.63
C ASN A 230 -27.94 11.38 -0.14
N LYS A 231 -26.87 12.12 0.20
CA LYS A 231 -26.56 12.47 1.59
C LYS A 231 -27.56 13.48 2.13
N GLU A 232 -27.89 13.41 3.41
CA GLU A 232 -28.75 14.39 4.07
C GLU A 232 -27.93 15.59 4.55
N ASP A 233 -26.71 15.35 5.02
CA ASP A 233 -25.76 16.36 5.47
C ASP A 233 -24.35 16.11 4.92
N VAL A 234 -23.57 17.18 4.72
CA VAL A 234 -22.16 17.07 4.33
C VAL A 234 -21.26 16.61 5.48
N TYR A 235 -21.71 16.78 6.72
CA TYR A 235 -20.96 16.41 7.93
C TYR A 235 -21.27 15.00 8.45
N GLU A 236 -22.07 14.20 7.73
CA GLU A 236 -22.21 12.77 8.05
C GLU A 236 -20.85 12.04 7.98
N GLU A 237 -20.60 11.13 8.92
CA GLU A 237 -19.29 10.46 9.13
C GLU A 237 -18.71 9.82 7.86
N TRP A 238 -19.56 9.30 6.97
CA TRP A 238 -19.14 8.61 5.75
C TRP A 238 -18.91 9.53 4.55
N VAL A 239 -19.33 10.80 4.61
CA VAL A 239 -19.34 11.69 3.42
C VAL A 239 -17.94 12.14 3.03
N SER A 240 -17.11 12.55 3.99
CA SER A 240 -15.71 12.93 3.72
C SER A 240 -14.95 11.75 3.10
N ARG A 241 -15.20 10.54 3.59
CA ARG A 241 -14.66 9.30 3.04
C ARG A 241 -15.24 8.95 1.67
N CYS A 242 -16.50 9.24 1.42
CA CYS A 242 -17.10 9.08 0.10
C CYS A 242 -16.38 9.96 -0.92
N LEU A 243 -16.11 11.23 -0.57
CA LEU A 243 -15.31 12.13 -1.41
C LEU A 243 -13.88 11.62 -1.61
N TYR A 244 -13.23 11.12 -0.56
CA TYR A 244 -11.91 10.48 -0.67
C TYR A 244 -11.92 9.35 -1.72
N PHE A 245 -12.91 8.46 -1.69
CA PHE A 245 -13.00 7.37 -2.67
C PHE A 245 -13.41 7.86 -4.06
N ILE A 246 -14.22 8.91 -4.19
CA ILE A 246 -14.49 9.53 -5.50
C ILE A 246 -13.17 10.01 -6.12
N VAL A 247 -12.35 10.74 -5.36
CA VAL A 247 -11.04 11.22 -5.79
C VAL A 247 -10.14 10.05 -6.19
N GLU A 248 -10.02 9.02 -5.33
CA GLU A 248 -9.24 7.82 -5.62
C GLU A 248 -9.66 7.16 -6.94
N MET A 249 -10.96 6.94 -7.15
CA MET A 249 -11.48 6.31 -8.39
C MET A 249 -11.24 7.20 -9.62
N LEU A 250 -11.36 8.52 -9.50
CA LEU A 250 -11.02 9.44 -10.59
C LEU A 250 -9.53 9.39 -10.93
N VAL A 251 -8.65 9.32 -9.93
CA VAL A 251 -7.21 9.17 -10.10
C VAL A 251 -6.86 7.84 -10.77
N GLU A 252 -7.48 6.72 -10.36
CA GLU A 252 -7.31 5.43 -11.02
C GLU A 252 -7.74 5.46 -12.50
N LEU A 253 -8.81 6.19 -12.80
CA LEU A 253 -9.31 6.40 -14.17
C LEU A 253 -8.53 7.47 -14.95
N LYS A 254 -7.51 8.09 -14.33
CA LYS A 254 -6.69 9.19 -14.90
C LYS A 254 -7.50 10.46 -15.24
N ARG A 255 -8.63 10.68 -14.55
CA ARG A 255 -9.49 11.87 -14.66
C ARG A 255 -9.03 12.92 -13.65
N TYR A 256 -7.78 13.37 -13.81
CA TYR A 256 -7.10 14.19 -12.81
C TYR A 256 -7.72 15.57 -12.63
N GLU A 257 -8.16 16.23 -13.71
CA GLU A 257 -8.79 17.56 -13.63
C GLU A 257 -10.06 17.54 -12.77
N GLU A 258 -10.91 16.53 -12.97
CA GLU A 258 -12.13 16.35 -12.18
C GLU A 258 -11.81 16.04 -10.71
N ALA A 259 -10.76 15.24 -10.47
CA ALA A 259 -10.30 14.97 -9.11
C ALA A 259 -9.81 16.24 -8.41
N ILE A 260 -9.05 17.10 -9.09
CA ILE A 260 -8.54 18.37 -8.55
C ILE A 260 -9.69 19.32 -8.19
N VAL A 261 -10.74 19.41 -9.02
CA VAL A 261 -11.93 20.21 -8.70
C VAL A 261 -12.55 19.76 -7.38
N ILE A 262 -12.80 18.45 -7.24
CA ILE A 262 -13.40 17.88 -6.02
C ILE A 262 -12.48 18.07 -4.80
N ILE A 263 -11.16 17.92 -4.98
CA ILE A 263 -10.19 18.16 -3.92
C ILE A 263 -10.27 19.60 -3.42
N ASN A 264 -10.29 20.58 -4.32
CA ASN A 264 -10.36 21.99 -3.93
C ASN A 264 -11.65 22.29 -3.16
N ASP A 265 -12.80 21.79 -3.62
CA ASP A 265 -14.08 21.93 -2.89
C ASP A 265 -14.03 21.24 -1.51
N ALA A 266 -13.41 20.07 -1.42
CA ALA A 266 -13.28 19.32 -0.18
C ALA A 266 -12.32 19.97 0.82
N GLU A 267 -11.25 20.64 0.36
CA GLU A 267 -10.33 21.41 1.22
C GLU A 267 -11.03 22.60 1.90
N GLU A 268 -12.03 23.22 1.26
CA GLU A 268 -12.83 24.28 1.87
C GLU A 268 -13.71 23.76 3.01
N VAL A 269 -14.34 22.60 2.82
CA VAL A 269 -15.27 22.00 3.79
C VAL A 269 -14.55 21.25 4.91
N PHE A 270 -13.48 20.54 4.58
CA PHE A 270 -12.70 19.67 5.47
C PHE A 270 -11.25 20.17 5.62
N SER A 271 -11.09 21.46 5.92
CA SER A 271 -9.78 22.14 5.98
C SER A 271 -8.78 21.55 6.98
N THR A 272 -9.24 20.77 7.97
CA THR A 272 -8.38 20.08 8.93
C THR A 272 -8.01 18.65 8.51
N ALA A 273 -8.41 18.21 7.32
CA ALA A 273 -8.10 16.88 6.79
C ALA A 273 -6.89 16.93 5.84
N PRO A 274 -5.80 16.20 6.12
CA PRO A 274 -4.61 16.18 5.27
C PRO A 274 -4.80 15.34 4.00
N ASP A 275 -5.80 14.47 3.94
CA ASP A 275 -5.97 13.48 2.86
C ASP A 275 -6.24 14.14 1.50
N PHE A 276 -7.00 15.24 1.45
CA PHE A 276 -7.31 15.95 0.20
C PHE A 276 -6.10 16.70 -0.40
N PRO A 277 -5.36 17.53 0.38
CA PRO A 277 -4.12 18.10 -0.15
C PRO A 277 -3.08 17.02 -0.44
N PHE A 278 -3.05 15.92 0.33
CA PHE A 278 -2.18 14.79 0.00
C PHE A 278 -2.55 14.17 -1.36
N TRP A 279 -3.84 13.96 -1.66
CA TRP A 279 -4.29 13.50 -2.98
C TRP A 279 -3.90 14.45 -4.11
N LYS A 280 -3.91 15.76 -3.87
CA LYS A 280 -3.40 16.76 -4.83
C LYS A 280 -1.94 16.51 -5.16
N GLY A 281 -1.13 16.30 -4.12
CA GLY A 281 0.28 15.90 -4.26
C GLY A 281 0.44 14.59 -5.03
N GLU A 282 -0.39 13.57 -4.75
CA GLU A 282 -0.35 12.28 -5.44
C GLU A 282 -0.66 12.41 -6.93
N ILE A 283 -1.61 13.27 -7.31
CA ILE A 283 -1.92 13.58 -8.70
C ILE A 283 -0.69 14.18 -9.39
N TYR A 284 -0.09 15.22 -8.79
CA TYR A 284 1.10 15.86 -9.33
C TYR A 284 2.27 14.89 -9.46
N PHE A 285 2.49 14.06 -8.44
CA PHE A 285 3.52 13.01 -8.46
C PHE A 285 3.29 12.00 -9.59
N LYS A 286 2.05 11.52 -9.80
CA LYS A 286 1.70 10.60 -10.90
C LYS A 286 1.86 11.24 -12.28
N GLN A 287 1.59 12.54 -12.40
CA GLN A 287 1.84 13.34 -13.61
C GLN A 287 3.32 13.69 -13.81
N LYS A 288 4.21 13.31 -12.88
CA LYS A 288 5.64 13.64 -12.87
C LYS A 288 5.94 15.14 -12.73
N ARG A 289 5.00 15.87 -12.12
CA ARG A 289 5.10 17.28 -11.72
C ARG A 289 5.75 17.38 -10.34
N PHE A 290 7.03 17.03 -10.27
CA PHE A 290 7.72 16.89 -8.99
C PHE A 290 7.86 18.20 -8.22
N ASP A 291 8.02 19.34 -8.89
CA ASP A 291 8.10 20.64 -8.21
C ASP A 291 6.77 21.04 -7.56
N ASP A 292 5.65 20.89 -8.28
CA ASP A 292 4.31 21.13 -7.72
C ASP A 292 4.01 20.13 -6.58
N ALA A 293 4.38 18.86 -6.74
CA ALA A 293 4.19 17.84 -5.71
C ALA A 293 5.01 18.14 -4.44
N LYS A 294 6.28 18.55 -4.59
CA LYS A 294 7.16 18.94 -3.47
C LYS A 294 6.56 20.12 -2.71
N GLU A 295 6.02 21.12 -3.41
CA GLU A 295 5.35 22.28 -2.78
C GLU A 295 4.20 21.81 -1.88
N VAL A 296 3.32 20.96 -2.40
CA VAL A 296 2.18 20.41 -1.65
C VAL A 296 2.63 19.61 -0.43
N TYR A 297 3.53 18.64 -0.60
CA TYR A 297 3.99 17.81 0.52
C TYR A 297 4.72 18.62 1.61
N THR A 298 5.54 19.59 1.20
CA THR A 298 6.24 20.48 2.14
C THR A 298 5.25 21.36 2.89
N HIS A 299 4.20 21.84 2.21
CA HIS A 299 3.13 22.60 2.85
C HIS A 299 2.40 21.77 3.91
N ILE A 300 2.08 20.51 3.59
CA ILE A 300 1.42 19.59 4.54
C ILE A 300 2.27 19.42 5.81
N ILE A 301 3.57 19.11 5.64
CA ILE A 301 4.50 18.88 6.77
C ILE A 301 4.69 20.16 7.60
N SER A 302 4.88 21.31 6.95
CA SER A 302 5.14 22.58 7.62
C SER A 302 3.93 23.11 8.39
N ASN A 303 2.72 22.72 7.99
CA ASN A 303 1.47 23.14 8.60
C ASN A 303 0.74 21.98 9.29
N ASN A 304 1.50 20.98 9.76
CA ASN A 304 0.91 19.77 10.32
C ASN A 304 -0.06 20.04 11.48
N MET A 305 0.12 21.12 12.25
CA MET A 305 -0.75 21.51 13.37
C MET A 305 -2.19 21.86 12.95
N ILE A 306 -2.41 22.22 11.67
CA ILE A 306 -3.75 22.47 11.12
C ILE A 306 -4.52 21.15 11.01
N TYR A 307 -3.83 20.07 10.67
CA TYR A 307 -4.45 18.79 10.40
C TYR A 307 -4.69 18.01 11.69
N GLN A 308 -5.95 17.85 12.07
CA GLN A 308 -6.34 17.19 13.33
C GLN A 308 -6.83 15.76 13.09
N ASN A 309 -7.67 15.58 12.07
CA ASN A 309 -8.38 14.33 11.80
C ASN A 309 -8.16 13.90 10.36
N ALA A 310 -7.45 12.78 10.16
CA ALA A 310 -7.35 12.15 8.84
C ALA A 310 -8.68 11.46 8.47
N VAL A 311 -9.08 11.60 7.21
CA VAL A 311 -10.30 11.00 6.67
C VAL A 311 -10.11 9.49 6.48
N PHE A 312 -8.95 9.08 6.00
CA PHE A 312 -8.65 7.68 5.69
C PHE A 312 -7.27 7.26 6.19
N ASN A 313 -6.22 8.02 5.85
CA ASN A 313 -4.85 7.60 6.09
C ASN A 313 -4.16 8.48 7.15
N ALA A 314 -3.85 7.89 8.31
CA ALA A 314 -3.18 8.57 9.41
C ALA A 314 -1.83 9.20 9.00
N GLY A 315 -1.12 8.54 8.08
CA GLY A 315 0.18 8.98 7.60
C GLY A 315 0.13 10.16 6.63
N ALA A 316 -1.04 10.58 6.14
CA ALA A 316 -1.16 11.66 5.16
C ALA A 316 -0.64 13.01 5.66
N LYS A 317 -0.57 13.20 6.98
CA LYS A 317 -0.14 14.44 7.63
C LYS A 317 1.39 14.63 7.65
N THR A 318 2.16 13.54 7.68
CA THR A 318 3.61 13.60 7.93
C THR A 318 4.33 12.45 7.24
N PHE A 319 4.12 11.21 7.67
CA PHE A 319 4.77 10.00 7.15
C PHE A 319 4.76 9.89 5.63
N LEU A 320 3.58 9.93 5.00
CA LEU A 320 3.43 9.76 3.55
C LEU A 320 4.04 10.94 2.75
N PRO A 321 3.82 12.21 3.13
CA PRO A 321 4.57 13.33 2.56
C PRO A 321 6.10 13.13 2.59
N HIS A 322 6.67 12.70 3.72
CA HIS A 322 8.10 12.42 3.81
C HIS A 322 8.52 11.26 2.89
N VAL A 323 7.76 10.17 2.83
CA VAL A 323 8.02 9.07 1.88
C VAL A 323 8.04 9.59 0.44
N ARG A 324 7.06 10.40 0.04
CA ARG A 324 6.98 10.94 -1.33
C ARG A 324 8.09 11.93 -1.64
N LEU A 325 8.44 12.82 -0.72
CA LEU A 325 9.59 13.71 -0.89
C LEU A 325 10.89 12.91 -1.05
N GLY A 326 11.09 11.87 -0.25
CA GLY A 326 12.21 10.94 -0.40
C GLY A 326 12.26 10.29 -1.79
N GLU A 327 11.12 9.81 -2.29
CA GLU A 327 10.99 9.21 -3.62
C GLU A 327 11.26 10.20 -4.76
N ILE A 328 10.81 11.45 -4.62
CA ILE A 328 11.08 12.53 -5.59
C ILE A 328 12.57 12.85 -5.60
N TYR A 329 13.18 13.16 -4.44
CA TYR A 329 14.59 13.53 -4.38
C TYR A 329 15.50 12.37 -4.81
N THR A 330 15.08 11.11 -4.60
CA THR A 330 15.80 9.94 -5.13
C THR A 330 15.84 9.97 -6.67
N GLN A 331 14.70 10.26 -7.31
CA GLN A 331 14.60 10.38 -8.77
C GLN A 331 15.39 11.59 -9.30
N GLU A 332 15.39 12.71 -8.58
CA GLU A 332 16.18 13.91 -8.93
C GLU A 332 17.68 13.79 -8.57
N ARG A 333 18.14 12.61 -8.14
CA ARG A 333 19.54 12.33 -7.72
C ARG A 333 20.05 13.23 -6.58
N GLN A 334 19.12 13.82 -5.81
CA GLN A 334 19.36 14.62 -4.62
C GLN A 334 19.41 13.72 -3.37
N HIS A 335 20.41 12.85 -3.33
CA HIS A 335 20.47 11.72 -2.38
C HIS A 335 20.52 12.14 -0.90
N GLN A 336 21.13 13.29 -0.57
CA GLN A 336 21.15 13.81 0.79
C GLN A 336 19.77 14.21 1.30
N GLN A 337 19.00 14.95 0.49
CA GLN A 337 17.62 15.35 0.83
C GLN A 337 16.71 14.12 0.86
N ALA A 338 16.89 13.18 -0.07
CA ALA A 338 16.15 11.93 -0.08
C ALA A 338 16.35 11.15 1.24
N LEU A 339 17.61 11.00 1.68
CA LEU A 339 17.95 10.33 2.93
C LEU A 339 17.33 11.03 4.14
N GLN A 340 17.39 12.38 4.19
CA GLN A 340 16.76 13.15 5.27
C GLN A 340 15.27 12.84 5.38
N HIS A 341 14.52 12.89 4.27
CA HIS A 341 13.08 12.62 4.30
C HIS A 341 12.77 11.15 4.64
N TYR A 342 13.56 10.19 4.16
CA TYR A 342 13.36 8.79 4.56
C TYR A 342 13.65 8.56 6.05
N VAL A 343 14.63 9.25 6.65
CA VAL A 343 14.88 9.17 8.09
C VAL A 343 13.71 9.75 8.89
N GLU A 344 13.14 10.88 8.47
CA GLU A 344 11.94 11.42 9.13
C GLU A 344 10.76 10.45 9.05
N ALA A 345 10.53 9.84 7.87
CA ALA A 345 9.49 8.83 7.73
C ALA A 345 9.77 7.57 8.59
N LEU A 346 11.04 7.17 8.74
CA LEU A 346 11.42 6.06 9.62
C LEU A 346 11.18 6.39 11.11
N ASN A 347 11.37 7.63 11.53
CA ASN A 347 11.11 8.04 12.91
C ASN A 347 9.63 7.91 13.29
N GLU A 348 8.72 8.03 12.31
CA GLU A 348 7.27 7.84 12.51
C GLU A 348 6.84 6.37 12.39
N ASN A 349 7.41 5.63 11.45
CA ASN A 349 7.16 4.20 11.29
C ASN A 349 8.48 3.44 11.13
N ASP A 350 9.07 3.11 12.28
CA ASP A 350 10.35 2.41 12.40
C ASP A 350 10.33 0.96 11.92
N SER A 351 9.16 0.45 11.56
CA SER A 351 8.95 -0.93 11.09
C SER A 351 8.75 -1.00 9.57
N SER A 352 8.81 0.14 8.88
CA SER A 352 8.63 0.21 7.43
C SER A 352 9.81 -0.41 6.66
N VAL A 353 9.64 -1.65 6.21
CA VAL A 353 10.61 -2.39 5.41
C VAL A 353 11.06 -1.58 4.19
N LYS A 354 10.10 -0.96 3.48
CA LYS A 354 10.38 -0.16 2.27
C LYS A 354 11.34 1.00 2.56
N ILE A 355 11.13 1.73 3.66
CA ILE A 355 11.96 2.88 4.01
C ILE A 355 13.36 2.42 4.41
N ILE A 356 13.46 1.35 5.20
CA ILE A 356 14.75 0.77 5.59
C ILE A 356 15.55 0.37 4.34
N VAL A 357 14.91 -0.31 3.38
CA VAL A 357 15.53 -0.70 2.10
C VAL A 357 15.97 0.52 1.28
N ASN A 358 15.13 1.56 1.19
CA ASN A 358 15.47 2.79 0.49
C ASN A 358 16.68 3.51 1.12
N ILE A 359 16.75 3.58 2.46
CA ILE A 359 17.88 4.14 3.19
C ILE A 359 19.15 3.35 2.87
N ILE A 360 19.11 2.02 3.01
CA ILE A 360 20.28 1.16 2.75
C ILE A 360 20.72 1.27 1.29
N SER A 361 19.79 1.29 0.33
CA SER A 361 20.07 1.43 -1.09
C SER A 361 20.71 2.78 -1.45
N LEU A 362 20.30 3.87 -0.78
CA LEU A 362 20.96 5.17 -0.95
C LEU A 362 22.36 5.18 -0.33
N LEU A 363 22.52 4.63 0.87
CA LEU A 363 23.82 4.56 1.55
C LEU A 363 24.82 3.70 0.77
N SER A 364 24.37 2.60 0.15
CA SER A 364 25.23 1.71 -0.64
C SER A 364 25.88 2.35 -1.86
N LYS A 365 25.43 3.54 -2.28
CA LYS A 365 26.09 4.31 -3.35
C LYS A 365 27.35 5.03 -2.89
N TYR A 366 27.50 5.26 -1.59
CA TYR A 366 28.54 6.15 -1.02
C TYR A 366 29.35 5.53 0.12
N HIS A 367 28.86 4.43 0.71
CA HIS A 367 29.43 3.82 1.91
C HIS A 367 29.75 2.35 1.69
N THR A 368 30.73 1.84 2.44
CA THR A 368 31.06 0.41 2.38
C THR A 368 29.99 -0.45 3.07
N PRO A 369 29.88 -1.74 2.76
CA PRO A 369 28.94 -2.64 3.44
C PRO A 369 29.10 -2.65 4.97
N GLU A 370 30.33 -2.53 5.47
CA GLU A 370 30.65 -2.50 6.91
C GLU A 370 30.16 -1.21 7.56
N GLU A 371 30.37 -0.05 6.93
CA GLU A 371 29.87 1.24 7.44
C GLU A 371 28.34 1.26 7.51
N ILE A 372 27.68 0.66 6.52
CA ILE A 372 26.21 0.54 6.47
C ILE A 372 25.74 -0.38 7.59
N TYR A 373 26.36 -1.55 7.73
CA TYR A 373 26.04 -2.49 8.80
C TYR A 373 26.19 -1.83 10.18
N ASP A 374 27.32 -1.17 10.43
CA ASP A 374 27.59 -0.48 11.70
C ASP A 374 26.52 0.59 11.99
N PHE A 375 26.11 1.36 10.97
CA PHE A 375 25.04 2.34 11.11
C PHE A 375 23.69 1.68 11.47
N ILE A 376 23.29 0.64 10.75
CA ILE A 376 22.02 -0.07 10.95
C ILE A 376 21.96 -0.73 12.34
N SER A 377 23.02 -1.45 12.72
CA SER A 377 23.09 -2.20 13.97
C SER A 377 23.24 -1.27 15.18
N THR A 378 24.08 -0.21 15.10
CA THR A 378 24.25 0.75 16.21
C THR A 378 22.97 1.52 16.51
N ARG A 379 22.19 1.87 15.48
CA ARG A 379 20.92 2.58 15.61
C ARG A 379 19.73 1.64 15.89
N GLN A 380 19.94 0.33 15.88
CA GLN A 380 18.89 -0.68 16.01
C GLN A 380 17.71 -0.44 15.06
N ILE A 381 18.03 -0.09 13.81
CA ILE A 381 17.01 0.26 12.79
C ILE A 381 16.11 -0.96 12.49
N ILE A 382 16.67 -2.17 12.48
CA ILE A 382 15.91 -3.40 12.25
C ILE A 382 15.58 -4.05 13.59
N LYS A 383 14.30 -3.99 13.98
CA LYS A 383 13.84 -4.34 15.34
C LYS A 383 13.47 -5.81 15.56
N SER A 384 13.31 -6.61 14.50
CA SER A 384 12.91 -8.01 14.62
C SER A 384 13.48 -8.87 13.50
N ASP A 385 13.63 -10.17 13.76
CA ASP A 385 14.02 -11.19 12.76
C ASP A 385 13.04 -11.23 11.58
N TYR A 386 11.78 -10.90 11.86
CA TYR A 386 10.74 -10.80 10.86
C TYR A 386 11.02 -9.65 9.86
N ILE A 387 11.18 -8.41 10.35
CA ILE A 387 11.53 -7.24 9.51
C ILE A 387 12.86 -7.49 8.80
N ARG A 388 13.84 -8.07 9.50
CA ARG A 388 15.15 -8.41 8.95
C ARG A 388 15.01 -9.32 7.74
N THR A 389 14.19 -10.36 7.83
CA THR A 389 13.96 -11.29 6.72
C THR A 389 13.45 -10.58 5.48
N GLU A 390 12.46 -9.69 5.61
CA GLU A 390 11.89 -8.99 4.46
C GLU A 390 12.85 -7.94 3.88
N VAL A 391 13.57 -7.21 4.75
CA VAL A 391 14.64 -6.30 4.31
C VAL A 391 15.70 -7.08 3.53
N LEU A 392 16.18 -8.20 4.05
CA LEU A 392 17.20 -9.02 3.39
C LEU A 392 16.76 -9.52 2.01
N LYS A 393 15.51 -9.98 1.85
CA LYS A 393 14.99 -10.41 0.54
C LYS A 393 15.08 -9.28 -0.49
N LEU A 394 14.63 -8.08 -0.13
CA LEU A 394 14.65 -6.92 -1.02
C LEU A 394 16.08 -6.43 -1.30
N LEU A 395 16.96 -6.42 -0.31
CA LEU A 395 18.38 -6.08 -0.52
C LEU A 395 19.07 -7.06 -1.48
N LEU A 396 18.75 -8.35 -1.38
CA LEU A 396 19.26 -9.38 -2.29
C LEU A 396 18.73 -9.19 -3.71
N ASP A 397 17.45 -8.84 -3.87
CA ASP A 397 16.88 -8.50 -5.18
C ASP A 397 17.50 -7.23 -5.80
N LEU A 398 18.00 -6.31 -4.97
CA LEU A 398 18.79 -5.13 -5.40
C LEU A 398 20.27 -5.42 -5.63
N GLY A 399 20.72 -6.68 -5.49
CA GLY A 399 22.13 -7.05 -5.67
C GLY A 399 23.05 -6.63 -4.52
N LEU A 400 22.51 -6.24 -3.36
CA LEU A 400 23.28 -5.81 -2.19
C LEU A 400 23.72 -6.98 -1.30
N GLY A 401 24.34 -8.00 -1.91
CA GLY A 401 24.68 -9.27 -1.26
C GLY A 401 25.60 -9.14 -0.04
N LYS A 402 26.63 -8.27 -0.10
CA LYS A 402 27.57 -8.07 1.02
C LYS A 402 26.90 -7.46 2.26
N VAL A 403 26.07 -6.43 2.07
CA VAL A 403 25.30 -5.80 3.15
C VAL A 403 24.33 -6.82 3.75
N ALA A 404 23.66 -7.60 2.89
CA ALA A 404 22.75 -8.65 3.34
C ALA A 404 23.45 -9.69 4.22
N LEU A 405 24.64 -10.17 3.83
CA LEU A 405 25.43 -11.12 4.64
C LEU A 405 25.77 -10.57 6.03
N LEU A 406 26.19 -9.32 6.12
CA LEU A 406 26.52 -8.70 7.40
C LEU A 406 25.29 -8.62 8.31
N LEU A 407 24.15 -8.17 7.78
CA LEU A 407 22.91 -8.06 8.55
C LEU A 407 22.37 -9.42 9.01
N MET A 408 22.69 -10.54 8.33
CA MET A 408 22.31 -11.89 8.79
C MET A 408 22.95 -12.28 10.13
N ASN A 409 24.06 -11.66 10.52
CA ASN A 409 24.72 -11.95 11.80
C ASN A 409 23.87 -11.55 13.01
N ASP A 410 22.88 -10.67 12.81
CA ASP A 410 22.01 -10.15 13.88
C ASP A 410 20.73 -10.99 14.10
N PHE A 411 20.59 -12.14 13.42
CA PHE A 411 19.48 -13.07 13.70
C PHE A 411 19.58 -13.68 15.10
N ILE A 412 18.46 -13.72 15.84
CA ILE A 412 18.42 -14.26 17.20
C ILE A 412 17.76 -15.63 17.22
N ASN A 413 16.57 -15.77 16.61
CA ASN A 413 15.69 -16.93 16.75
C ASN A 413 15.24 -17.52 15.40
N GLN A 414 15.89 -17.14 14.29
CA GLN A 414 15.45 -17.53 12.96
C GLN A 414 15.85 -18.97 12.60
N GLN A 415 14.99 -19.64 11.81
CA GLN A 415 15.26 -21.00 11.35
C GLN A 415 16.53 -21.08 10.51
N GLN A 416 17.40 -22.04 10.84
CA GLN A 416 18.68 -22.25 10.16
C GLN A 416 18.50 -22.45 8.64
N LEU A 417 17.44 -23.15 8.20
CA LEU A 417 17.15 -23.34 6.77
C LEU A 417 16.92 -22.01 6.02
N LEU A 418 16.27 -21.03 6.65
CA LEU A 418 16.06 -19.71 6.05
C LEU A 418 17.38 -18.97 5.87
N ILE A 419 18.19 -18.94 6.92
CA ILE A 419 19.49 -18.24 6.92
C ILE A 419 20.37 -18.79 5.80
N HIS A 420 20.46 -20.12 5.65
CA HIS A 420 21.21 -20.75 4.56
C HIS A 420 20.65 -20.41 3.17
N SER A 421 19.32 -20.27 3.05
CA SER A 421 18.69 -19.87 1.78
C SER A 421 19.05 -18.43 1.40
N LEU A 422 18.96 -17.51 2.35
CA LEU A 422 19.36 -16.10 2.16
C LEU A 422 20.85 -15.99 1.83
N GLN A 423 21.69 -16.75 2.56
CA GLN A 423 23.13 -16.79 2.34
C GLN A 423 23.50 -17.34 0.96
N LEU A 424 22.82 -18.41 0.49
CA LEU A 424 23.02 -18.91 -0.87
C LEU A 424 22.76 -17.82 -1.93
N LYS A 425 21.65 -17.08 -1.81
CA LYS A 425 21.35 -15.98 -2.74
C LYS A 425 22.39 -14.86 -2.65
N ALA A 426 22.85 -14.52 -1.44
CA ALA A 426 23.90 -13.54 -1.27
C ALA A 426 25.21 -13.97 -1.94
N ASN A 427 25.58 -15.24 -1.79
CA ASN A 427 26.77 -15.84 -2.39
C ASN A 427 26.68 -15.90 -3.91
N MET A 428 25.48 -16.15 -4.47
CA MET A 428 25.23 -16.01 -5.90
C MET A 428 25.56 -14.59 -6.39
N ILE A 429 25.15 -13.56 -5.64
CA ILE A 429 25.37 -12.16 -5.99
C ILE A 429 26.86 -11.82 -5.94
N ILE A 430 27.53 -12.10 -4.82
CA ILE A 430 28.95 -11.74 -4.61
C ILE A 430 29.93 -12.65 -5.36
N ALA A 431 29.42 -13.65 -6.10
CA ALA A 431 30.19 -14.62 -6.88
C ALA A 431 31.18 -15.43 -6.02
N GLU A 432 30.76 -15.83 -4.81
CA GLU A 432 31.56 -16.73 -3.97
C GLU A 432 31.48 -18.17 -4.50
N GLU A 433 32.62 -18.78 -4.83
CA GLU A 433 32.69 -20.16 -5.31
C GLU A 433 33.55 -21.05 -4.40
N PRO A 434 33.16 -22.32 -4.18
CA PRO A 434 31.96 -22.98 -4.71
C PRO A 434 30.67 -22.62 -3.94
N LEU A 435 29.55 -22.48 -4.65
CA LEU A 435 28.23 -22.32 -4.01
C LEU A 435 27.81 -23.63 -3.34
N GLN A 436 27.74 -23.63 -2.01
CA GLN A 436 27.31 -24.78 -1.23
C GLN A 436 25.84 -24.64 -0.81
N PHE A 437 25.02 -25.65 -1.11
CA PHE A 437 23.62 -25.70 -0.69
C PHE A 437 23.08 -27.14 -0.70
N THR A 438 21.96 -27.34 -0.01
CA THR A 438 21.19 -28.59 -0.06
C THR A 438 19.85 -28.37 -0.77
N ILE A 439 19.21 -29.46 -1.21
CA ILE A 439 17.87 -29.40 -1.78
C ILE A 439 16.85 -28.84 -0.76
N ASP A 440 17.02 -29.14 0.53
CA ASP A 440 16.13 -28.66 1.58
C ASP A 440 16.23 -27.14 1.75
N ASN A 441 17.45 -26.58 1.70
CA ASN A 441 17.64 -25.12 1.71
C ASN A 441 16.95 -24.49 0.49
N LEU A 442 17.15 -25.06 -0.69
CA LEU A 442 16.59 -24.50 -1.91
C LEU A 442 15.05 -24.53 -1.92
N MET A 443 14.46 -25.66 -1.53
CA MET A 443 13.00 -25.82 -1.44
C MET A 443 12.40 -24.90 -0.38
N TYR A 444 13.05 -24.77 0.79
CA TYR A 444 12.62 -23.85 1.83
C TYR A 444 12.71 -22.39 1.38
N GLY A 445 13.79 -22.00 0.69
CA GLY A 445 13.95 -20.67 0.12
C GLY A 445 12.87 -20.34 -0.93
N ILE A 446 12.48 -21.30 -1.77
CA ILE A 446 11.37 -21.12 -2.73
C ILE A 446 10.05 -20.91 -1.97
N GLN A 447 9.78 -21.73 -0.94
CA GLN A 447 8.56 -21.61 -0.14
C GLN A 447 8.46 -20.26 0.58
N MET A 448 9.59 -19.73 1.03
CA MET A 448 9.70 -18.45 1.73
C MET A 448 9.89 -17.26 0.79
N GLU A 449 9.76 -17.44 -0.53
CA GLU A 449 9.89 -16.37 -1.53
C GLU A 449 11.29 -15.70 -1.52
N VAL A 450 12.33 -16.42 -1.09
CA VAL A 450 13.73 -16.00 -1.24
C VAL A 450 14.19 -16.18 -2.68
N PHE A 451 13.76 -17.27 -3.33
CA PHE A 451 14.09 -17.59 -4.71
C PHE A 451 12.83 -17.58 -5.59
N ASP A 452 12.89 -16.86 -6.69
CA ASP A 452 11.96 -17.03 -7.81
C ASP A 452 12.57 -17.84 -8.95
N ILE A 453 11.83 -17.99 -10.05
CA ILE A 453 12.28 -18.75 -11.21
C ILE A 453 13.53 -18.15 -11.87
N ALA A 454 13.68 -16.84 -11.86
CA ALA A 454 14.83 -16.17 -12.45
C ALA A 454 16.09 -16.41 -11.60
N ASP A 455 15.97 -16.38 -10.27
CA ASP A 455 17.07 -16.76 -9.37
C ASP A 455 17.54 -18.19 -9.65
N LEU A 456 16.61 -19.15 -9.77
CA LEU A 456 16.95 -20.55 -10.03
C LEU A 456 17.64 -20.75 -11.39
N ILE A 457 17.25 -19.98 -12.41
CA ILE A 457 17.89 -20.01 -13.72
C ILE A 457 19.32 -19.46 -13.65
N VAL A 458 19.54 -18.37 -12.92
CA VAL A 458 20.89 -17.84 -12.69
C VAL A 458 21.73 -18.83 -11.86
N LEU A 459 21.17 -19.40 -10.80
CA LEU A 459 21.84 -20.42 -9.99
C LEU A 459 22.25 -21.63 -10.83
N TYR A 460 21.38 -22.12 -11.72
CA TYR A 460 21.74 -23.20 -12.65
C TYR A 460 22.79 -22.74 -13.67
N ALA A 461 22.71 -21.50 -14.15
CA ALA A 461 23.71 -20.96 -15.07
C ALA A 461 25.11 -21.02 -14.45
N MET A 462 25.24 -20.70 -13.16
CA MET A 462 26.48 -20.74 -12.39
C MET A 462 26.94 -22.17 -12.05
N THR A 463 26.03 -23.03 -11.59
CA THR A 463 26.43 -24.29 -10.93
C THR A 463 26.31 -25.54 -11.81
N LYS A 464 25.41 -25.52 -12.81
CA LYS A 464 24.97 -26.72 -13.54
C LYS A 464 24.45 -27.85 -12.62
N ASP A 465 23.99 -27.51 -11.43
CA ASP A 465 23.57 -28.49 -10.42
C ASP A 465 22.35 -29.31 -10.86
N ALA A 466 22.40 -30.62 -10.60
CA ALA A 466 21.37 -31.57 -11.01
C ALA A 466 20.05 -31.41 -10.24
N HIS A 467 20.11 -31.00 -8.97
CA HIS A 467 18.91 -30.74 -8.17
C HIS A 467 18.20 -29.49 -8.66
N VAL A 468 18.94 -28.41 -8.94
CA VAL A 468 18.38 -27.18 -9.53
C VAL A 468 17.73 -27.48 -10.89
N GLN A 469 18.41 -28.26 -11.75
CA GLN A 469 17.84 -28.71 -13.02
C GLN A 469 16.52 -29.45 -12.81
N ASN A 470 16.48 -30.42 -11.89
CA ASN A 470 15.28 -31.20 -11.62
C ASN A 470 14.11 -30.30 -11.15
N ILE A 471 14.37 -29.29 -10.32
CA ILE A 471 13.33 -28.33 -9.89
C ILE A 471 12.81 -27.54 -11.11
N LEU A 472 13.70 -27.04 -11.95
CA LEU A 472 13.33 -26.26 -13.15
C LEU A 472 12.51 -27.08 -14.15
N GLU A 473 12.92 -28.33 -14.42
CA GLU A 473 12.25 -29.24 -15.37
C GLU A 473 10.86 -29.71 -14.89
N ASN A 474 10.66 -29.81 -13.58
CA ASN A 474 9.36 -30.15 -12.99
C ASN A 474 8.48 -28.93 -12.70
N SER A 475 8.96 -27.72 -12.98
CA SER A 475 8.17 -26.50 -12.81
C SER A 475 7.21 -26.24 -13.98
N LYS A 476 6.22 -25.39 -13.75
CA LYS A 476 5.36 -24.85 -14.83
C LYS A 476 6.13 -23.99 -15.86
N PHE A 477 7.38 -23.65 -15.57
CA PHE A 477 8.28 -22.85 -16.40
C PHE A 477 9.39 -23.68 -17.07
N LYS A 478 9.29 -25.01 -17.09
CA LYS A 478 10.29 -25.89 -17.72
C LYS A 478 10.65 -25.52 -19.16
N HIS A 479 9.70 -24.93 -19.91
CA HIS A 479 9.98 -24.46 -21.26
C HIS A 479 11.02 -23.35 -21.28
N VAL A 480 11.06 -22.45 -20.29
CA VAL A 480 12.08 -21.40 -20.15
C VAL A 480 13.46 -22.03 -20.06
N PHE A 481 13.62 -23.00 -19.14
CA PHE A 481 14.87 -23.76 -18.98
C PHE A 481 15.32 -24.42 -20.28
N TYR A 482 14.42 -25.16 -20.96
CA TYR A 482 14.77 -25.82 -22.21
C TYR A 482 15.15 -24.86 -23.34
N ASN A 483 14.49 -23.70 -23.45
CA ASN A 483 14.85 -22.69 -24.46
C ASN A 483 16.25 -22.11 -24.21
N LEU A 484 16.63 -21.87 -22.95
CA LEU A 484 17.90 -21.23 -22.58
C LEU A 484 19.09 -22.19 -22.53
N PHE A 485 18.88 -23.48 -22.20
CA PHE A 485 20.00 -24.41 -21.98
C PHE A 485 20.04 -25.59 -22.95
N ASN A 486 18.90 -26.10 -23.42
CA ASN A 486 18.83 -27.40 -24.11
C ASN A 486 18.25 -27.36 -25.54
N LYS A 487 17.88 -26.18 -26.05
CA LYS A 487 17.34 -25.91 -27.42
C LYS A 487 16.56 -27.08 -28.02
N THR A 488 15.53 -27.59 -27.32
CA THR A 488 14.70 -28.69 -27.83
C THR A 488 13.64 -28.16 -28.81
N LYS A 489 13.48 -28.82 -29.96
CA LYS A 489 12.59 -28.40 -31.08
C LYS A 489 11.10 -28.30 -30.74
N ASN A 490 10.65 -28.79 -29.58
CA ASN A 490 9.24 -28.86 -29.16
C ASN A 490 8.92 -28.08 -27.88
N ALA A 491 9.83 -27.24 -27.36
CA ALA A 491 9.52 -26.41 -26.21
C ALA A 491 8.60 -25.24 -26.61
N LYS A 492 7.59 -24.95 -25.77
CA LYS A 492 6.80 -23.72 -25.84
C LYS A 492 7.74 -22.51 -25.97
N LYS A 493 7.43 -21.57 -26.86
CA LYS A 493 8.26 -20.38 -27.08
C LYS A 493 8.44 -19.58 -25.79
N LEU A 494 9.67 -19.10 -25.56
CA LEU A 494 10.00 -18.19 -24.48
C LEU A 494 9.27 -16.86 -24.68
N LYS A 495 8.60 -16.36 -23.63
CA LYS A 495 7.89 -15.07 -23.68
C LYS A 495 8.72 -13.92 -23.11
N GLN A 496 8.37 -12.69 -23.46
CA GLN A 496 9.07 -11.49 -22.99
C GLN A 496 8.99 -11.31 -21.46
N ASP A 497 7.81 -11.55 -20.88
CA ASP A 497 7.55 -11.48 -19.43
C ASP A 497 8.25 -12.58 -18.62
N GLU A 498 8.69 -13.65 -19.29
CA GLU A 498 9.53 -14.70 -18.69
C GLU A 498 11.02 -14.41 -18.86
N TYR A 499 11.42 -13.76 -19.95
CA TYR A 499 12.82 -13.47 -20.30
C TYR A 499 13.39 -12.25 -19.58
N LEU A 500 12.65 -11.13 -19.57
CA LEU A 500 13.17 -9.85 -19.03
C LEU A 500 13.58 -9.96 -17.56
N PRO A 501 12.83 -10.62 -16.65
CA PRO A 501 13.26 -10.78 -15.25
C PRO A 501 14.56 -11.58 -15.10
N ILE A 502 14.80 -12.56 -15.99
CA ILE A 502 16.04 -13.36 -15.97
C ILE A 502 17.22 -12.49 -16.38
N LEU A 503 17.06 -11.70 -17.44
CA LEU A 503 18.08 -10.75 -17.88
C LEU A 503 18.37 -9.71 -16.81
N GLU A 504 17.34 -9.12 -16.21
CA GLU A 504 17.46 -8.15 -15.12
C GLU A 504 18.27 -8.71 -13.94
N LYS A 505 17.95 -9.94 -13.48
CA LYS A 505 18.72 -10.58 -12.41
C LYS A 505 20.15 -10.90 -12.80
N ALA A 506 20.38 -11.37 -14.02
CA ALA A 506 21.73 -11.66 -14.50
C ALA A 506 22.59 -10.38 -14.55
N ILE A 507 22.02 -9.26 -14.98
CA ILE A 507 22.68 -7.94 -14.98
C ILE A 507 22.94 -7.49 -13.54
N CYS A 508 21.91 -7.51 -12.68
CA CYS A 508 22.00 -7.09 -11.29
C CYS A 508 23.06 -7.90 -10.50
N PHE A 509 23.13 -9.22 -10.74
CA PHE A 509 24.10 -10.10 -10.09
C PHE A 509 25.47 -10.12 -10.80
N GLN A 510 25.66 -9.27 -11.83
CA GLN A 510 26.89 -9.10 -12.59
C GLN A 510 27.41 -10.42 -13.18
N LYS A 511 26.52 -11.21 -13.78
CA LYS A 511 26.86 -12.50 -14.42
C LYS A 511 27.14 -12.31 -15.90
N GLU A 512 28.25 -11.62 -16.21
CA GLU A 512 28.62 -11.15 -17.55
C GLU A 512 28.48 -12.22 -18.65
N GLU A 513 29.09 -13.40 -18.48
CA GLU A 513 29.01 -14.50 -19.46
C GLU A 513 27.55 -14.93 -19.72
N PHE A 514 26.73 -14.97 -18.65
CA PHE A 514 25.33 -15.32 -18.79
C PHE A 514 24.50 -14.20 -19.42
N VAL A 515 24.81 -12.93 -19.12
CA VAL A 515 24.21 -11.75 -19.75
C VAL A 515 24.49 -11.75 -21.26
N GLU A 516 25.75 -11.96 -21.68
CA GLU A 516 26.10 -12.06 -23.10
C GLU A 516 25.31 -13.17 -23.81
N LYS A 517 25.20 -14.33 -23.17
CA LYS A 517 24.38 -15.43 -23.68
C LYS A 517 22.91 -15.02 -23.80
N LEU A 518 22.36 -14.32 -22.80
CA LEU A 518 20.98 -13.83 -22.84
C LEU A 518 20.76 -12.79 -23.94
N ILE A 519 21.71 -11.90 -24.19
CA ILE A 519 21.68 -10.94 -25.30
C ILE A 519 21.55 -11.66 -26.65
N SER A 520 22.23 -12.80 -26.83
CA SER A 520 22.12 -13.58 -28.08
C SER A 520 20.70 -14.07 -28.38
N TYR A 521 19.86 -14.24 -27.35
CA TYR A 521 18.46 -14.66 -27.47
C TYR A 521 17.50 -13.51 -27.81
N THR A 522 17.94 -12.25 -27.80
CA THR A 522 17.08 -11.10 -28.13
C THR A 522 16.48 -11.19 -29.53
N SER A 523 17.20 -11.81 -30.47
CA SER A 523 16.75 -12.11 -31.83
C SER A 523 15.50 -12.99 -31.92
N LEU A 524 15.14 -13.69 -30.83
CA LEU A 524 13.92 -14.51 -30.75
C LEU A 524 12.64 -13.69 -30.54
N PHE A 525 12.77 -12.39 -30.23
CA PHE A 525 11.67 -11.52 -29.89
C PHE A 525 11.45 -10.42 -30.94
N PRO A 526 10.23 -9.85 -31.00
CA PRO A 526 9.99 -8.64 -31.77
C PRO A 526 10.88 -7.47 -31.33
N LYS A 527 11.22 -6.57 -32.26
CA LYS A 527 12.13 -5.41 -32.02
C LYS A 527 11.69 -4.51 -30.86
N GLN A 528 10.41 -4.51 -30.49
CA GLN A 528 9.92 -3.74 -29.33
C GLN A 528 10.58 -4.11 -28.00
N ILE A 529 11.20 -5.30 -27.91
CA ILE A 529 11.89 -5.70 -26.69
C ILE A 529 13.14 -4.86 -26.41
N TYR A 530 13.78 -4.31 -27.45
CA TYR A 530 15.07 -3.62 -27.30
C TYR A 530 14.98 -2.40 -26.40
N ALA A 531 13.90 -1.62 -26.51
CA ALA A 531 13.67 -0.49 -25.59
C ALA A 531 13.56 -0.93 -24.12
N LYS A 532 12.89 -2.07 -23.86
CA LYS A 532 12.79 -2.62 -22.48
C LYS A 532 14.11 -3.15 -21.97
N ILE A 533 14.92 -3.76 -22.85
CA ILE A 533 16.27 -4.22 -22.51
C ILE A 533 17.18 -3.02 -22.21
N ALA A 534 17.09 -1.97 -23.01
CA ALA A 534 17.80 -0.72 -22.77
C ALA A 534 17.42 -0.11 -21.41
N ASP A 535 16.12 -0.07 -21.06
CA ASP A 535 15.66 0.37 -19.75
C ASP A 535 16.33 -0.46 -18.61
N LEU A 536 16.45 -1.78 -18.76
CA LEU A 536 17.10 -2.64 -17.77
C LEU A 536 18.60 -2.33 -17.61
N PHE A 537 19.35 -2.19 -18.71
CA PHE A 537 20.77 -1.85 -18.65
C PHE A 537 20.99 -0.46 -18.04
N TYR A 538 20.19 0.53 -18.44
CA TYR A 538 20.30 1.88 -17.93
C TYR A 538 20.06 1.93 -16.41
N ASN A 539 19.03 1.23 -15.92
CA ASN A 539 18.71 1.17 -14.49
C ASN A 539 19.80 0.47 -13.65
N ASN A 540 20.65 -0.35 -14.28
CA ASN A 540 21.76 -1.05 -13.63
C ASN A 540 23.12 -0.37 -13.90
N ALA A 541 23.14 0.90 -14.29
CA ALA A 541 24.35 1.69 -14.56
C ALA A 541 25.24 1.13 -15.70
N TYR A 542 24.60 0.58 -16.73
CA TYR A 542 25.23 0.21 -18.00
C TYR A 542 24.69 1.11 -19.13
N GLU A 543 24.88 2.43 -18.99
CA GLU A 543 24.24 3.43 -19.85
C GLU A 543 24.68 3.32 -21.32
N GLU A 544 25.95 3.01 -21.59
CA GLU A 544 26.46 2.84 -22.96
C GLU A 544 25.76 1.68 -23.69
N ILE A 545 25.68 0.52 -23.04
CA ILE A 545 24.97 -0.66 -23.58
C ILE A 545 23.49 -0.33 -23.78
N ALA A 546 22.90 0.43 -22.85
CA ALA A 546 21.52 0.88 -23.00
C ALA A 546 21.32 1.76 -24.24
N MET A 547 22.23 2.69 -24.53
CA MET A 547 22.17 3.54 -25.73
C MET A 547 22.24 2.72 -27.02
N ASP A 548 23.10 1.69 -27.08
CA ASP A 548 23.15 0.78 -28.23
C ASP A 548 21.79 0.09 -28.45
N PHE A 549 21.14 -0.38 -27.38
CA PHE A 549 19.83 -0.99 -27.47
C PHE A 549 18.71 -0.01 -27.83
N TYR A 550 18.77 1.24 -27.38
CA TYR A 550 17.83 2.27 -27.83
C TYR A 550 17.98 2.55 -29.33
N GLN A 551 19.21 2.61 -29.86
CA GLN A 551 19.45 2.78 -31.30
C GLN A 551 18.92 1.60 -32.13
N LEU A 552 18.97 0.38 -31.58
CA LEU A 552 18.39 -0.81 -32.22
C LEU A 552 16.86 -0.85 -32.13
N SER A 553 16.27 -0.10 -31.20
CA SER A 553 14.82 0.08 -31.12
C SER A 553 14.33 0.99 -32.24
N ASP A 554 13.19 0.65 -32.82
CA ASP A 554 12.45 1.59 -33.67
C ASP A 554 11.92 2.72 -32.78
N GLU A 555 12.04 3.98 -33.24
CA GLU A 555 11.61 5.20 -32.54
C GLU A 555 10.15 5.12 -32.06
N ASN A 556 9.29 4.35 -32.73
CA ASN A 556 7.89 4.15 -32.33
C ASN A 556 7.73 3.24 -31.10
N HIS A 557 8.80 2.58 -30.65
CA HIS A 557 8.78 1.58 -29.59
C HIS A 557 9.62 1.95 -28.37
N VAL A 558 10.33 3.08 -28.41
CA VAL A 558 11.02 3.63 -27.24
C VAL A 558 9.98 3.94 -26.15
N THR A 559 10.23 3.47 -24.93
CA THR A 559 9.32 3.66 -23.80
C THR A 559 9.37 5.11 -23.34
N LYS A 560 8.35 5.57 -22.58
CA LYS A 560 8.40 6.90 -21.94
C LYS A 560 9.66 7.08 -21.09
N GLN A 561 10.06 6.02 -20.37
CA GLN A 561 11.26 6.05 -19.55
C GLN A 561 12.52 6.04 -20.44
N GLY A 562 12.51 5.31 -21.54
CA GLY A 562 13.59 5.33 -22.52
C GLY A 562 13.90 6.71 -23.07
N TYR A 563 12.87 7.50 -23.41
CA TYR A 563 13.09 8.91 -23.80
C TYR A 563 13.76 9.73 -22.69
N VAL A 564 13.32 9.55 -21.44
CA VAL A 564 13.95 10.21 -20.28
C VAL A 564 15.41 9.78 -20.12
N ASN A 565 15.68 8.48 -20.21
CA ASN A 565 17.03 7.91 -20.10
C ASN A 565 17.96 8.46 -21.19
N ILE A 566 17.48 8.57 -22.43
CA ILE A 566 18.23 9.15 -23.55
C ILE A 566 18.50 10.64 -23.32
N ILE A 567 17.48 11.43 -22.93
CA ILE A 567 17.63 12.86 -22.66
C ILE A 567 18.65 13.08 -21.53
N GLU A 568 18.52 12.38 -20.41
CA GLU A 568 19.46 12.48 -19.29
C GLU A 568 20.87 12.08 -19.69
N TYR A 569 21.04 10.99 -20.45
CA TYR A 569 22.34 10.58 -20.96
C TYR A 569 22.99 11.66 -21.82
N LEU A 570 22.25 12.26 -22.75
CA LEU A 570 22.75 13.32 -23.62
C LEU A 570 23.14 14.58 -22.82
N LEU A 571 22.34 14.95 -21.81
CA LEU A 571 22.65 16.09 -20.94
C LEU A 571 23.91 15.85 -20.11
N MET A 572 24.11 14.63 -19.60
CA MET A 572 25.36 14.26 -18.89
C MET A 572 26.60 14.34 -19.78
N HIS A 573 26.44 14.15 -21.09
CA HIS A 573 27.50 14.25 -22.10
C HIS A 573 27.53 15.62 -22.82
N GLU A 574 26.93 16.65 -22.20
CA GLU A 574 26.91 18.03 -22.69
C GLU A 574 26.29 18.21 -24.10
N ASN A 575 25.50 17.25 -24.58
CA ASN A 575 24.83 17.31 -25.88
C ASN A 575 23.40 17.87 -25.76
N GLN A 576 23.32 19.16 -25.40
CA GLN A 576 22.06 19.85 -25.13
C GLN A 576 21.14 19.96 -26.36
N GLU A 577 21.70 20.20 -27.55
CA GLU A 577 20.93 20.36 -28.79
C GLU A 577 20.15 19.08 -29.13
N GLU A 578 20.82 17.94 -29.06
CA GLU A 578 20.18 16.65 -29.32
C GLU A 578 19.21 16.27 -28.19
N ALA A 579 19.56 16.55 -26.93
CA ALA A 579 18.65 16.33 -25.79
C ALA A 579 17.34 17.11 -25.96
N TYR A 580 17.44 18.37 -26.41
CA TYR A 580 16.28 19.21 -26.71
C TYR A 580 15.45 18.64 -27.87
N ARG A 581 16.09 18.20 -28.96
CA ARG A 581 15.41 17.55 -30.09
C ARG A 581 14.62 16.31 -29.65
N ILE A 582 15.23 15.45 -28.85
CA ILE A 582 14.60 14.24 -28.31
C ILE A 582 13.45 14.60 -27.34
N ALA A 583 13.60 15.64 -26.51
CA ALA A 583 12.54 16.12 -25.63
C ALA A 583 11.31 16.60 -26.43
N LEU A 584 11.51 17.35 -27.51
CA LEU A 584 10.42 17.80 -28.40
C LEU A 584 9.74 16.63 -29.11
N GLU A 585 10.50 15.61 -29.54
CA GLU A 585 9.93 14.40 -30.14
C GLU A 585 9.06 13.63 -29.12
N ALA A 586 9.59 13.45 -27.90
CA ALA A 586 8.88 12.80 -26.81
C ALA A 586 7.58 13.56 -26.46
N LEU A 587 7.62 14.90 -26.49
CA LEU A 587 6.47 15.75 -26.23
C LEU A 587 5.34 15.55 -27.25
N GLN A 588 5.68 15.35 -28.53
CA GLN A 588 4.68 15.05 -29.56
C GLN A 588 3.98 13.71 -29.32
N LYS A 589 4.71 12.71 -28.80
CA LYS A 589 4.21 11.37 -28.50
C LYS A 589 3.48 11.28 -27.15
N PHE A 590 3.92 12.02 -26.14
CA PHE A 590 3.51 11.84 -24.74
C PHE A 590 3.10 13.16 -24.07
N LYS A 591 2.14 13.87 -24.68
CA LYS A 591 1.64 15.17 -24.19
C LYS A 591 1.19 15.20 -22.73
N ALA A 592 0.81 14.07 -22.13
CA ALA A 592 0.40 14.03 -20.72
C ALA A 592 1.56 13.76 -19.73
N ASP A 593 2.80 13.60 -20.19
CA ASP A 593 3.98 13.39 -19.31
C ASP A 593 4.72 14.71 -19.13
N PHE A 594 4.59 15.30 -17.93
CA PHE A 594 5.10 16.64 -17.63
C PHE A 594 6.63 16.77 -17.82
N ARG A 595 7.37 15.68 -17.67
CA ARG A 595 8.84 15.69 -17.76
C ARG A 595 9.32 16.24 -19.10
N PHE A 596 8.62 15.94 -20.20
CA PHE A 596 9.04 16.40 -21.52
C PHE A 596 8.82 17.91 -21.72
N TYR A 597 7.77 18.49 -21.12
CA TYR A 597 7.66 19.94 -21.04
C TYR A 597 8.79 20.53 -20.20
N LYS A 598 9.07 19.94 -19.02
CA LYS A 598 10.13 20.41 -18.13
C LYS A 598 11.50 20.39 -18.82
N TYR A 599 11.91 19.27 -19.42
CA TYR A 599 13.16 19.20 -20.18
C TYR A 599 13.20 20.23 -21.32
N SER A 600 12.11 20.36 -22.07
CA SER A 600 12.07 21.34 -23.17
C SER A 600 12.23 22.79 -22.67
N ILE A 601 11.67 23.12 -21.50
CA ILE A 601 11.76 24.46 -20.90
C ILE A 601 13.13 24.70 -20.23
N GLU A 602 13.75 23.68 -19.64
CA GLU A 602 14.98 23.84 -18.85
C GLU A 602 16.28 23.77 -19.68
N ILE A 603 16.31 23.06 -20.82
CA ILE A 603 17.53 22.86 -21.65
C ILE A 603 17.92 24.12 -22.46
N GLU A 604 17.10 25.16 -22.43
CA GLU A 604 16.69 25.92 -23.60
C GLU A 604 17.69 26.72 -24.46
N GLN A 605 17.36 26.83 -25.77
CA GLN A 605 17.89 27.76 -26.80
C GLN A 605 16.81 28.34 -27.79
N GLY A 606 15.49 28.36 -27.49
CA GLY A 606 14.40 28.61 -28.48
C GLY A 606 13.08 29.29 -27.98
N ASP A 607 11.92 29.01 -28.63
CA ASP A 607 10.56 29.58 -28.32
C ASP A 607 9.93 28.99 -27.04
N THR A 608 10.46 29.42 -25.90
CA THR A 608 10.02 29.07 -24.55
C THR A 608 8.56 29.38 -24.30
N GLU A 609 8.14 30.57 -24.70
CA GLU A 609 6.84 31.12 -24.36
C GLU A 609 5.73 30.27 -25.00
N GLY A 610 5.95 29.80 -26.23
CA GLY A 610 5.05 28.87 -26.91
C GLY A 610 4.94 27.49 -26.25
N ILE A 611 6.04 26.96 -25.69
CA ILE A 611 6.03 25.67 -24.99
C ILE A 611 5.37 25.81 -23.61
N ILE A 612 5.71 26.84 -22.84
CA ILE A 612 5.08 27.12 -21.54
C ILE A 612 3.57 27.31 -21.72
N SER A 613 3.14 28.08 -22.72
CA SER A 613 1.71 28.31 -22.99
C SER A 613 0.96 27.02 -23.29
N LYS A 614 1.56 26.11 -24.08
CA LYS A 614 0.99 24.77 -24.34
C LYS A 614 0.95 23.91 -23.08
N ALA A 615 2.00 23.98 -22.25
CA ALA A 615 2.06 23.24 -21.00
C ALA A 615 0.95 23.71 -20.03
N ILE A 616 0.69 25.02 -19.95
CA ILE A 616 -0.36 25.59 -19.10
C ILE A 616 -1.77 25.17 -19.56
N GLN A 617 -1.98 24.95 -20.86
CA GLN A 617 -3.26 24.42 -21.36
C GLN A 617 -3.53 23.00 -20.85
N GLU A 618 -2.49 22.18 -20.69
CA GLU A 618 -2.60 20.81 -20.18
C GLU A 618 -2.53 20.74 -18.64
N PHE A 619 -1.77 21.65 -18.01
CA PHE A 619 -1.49 21.66 -16.57
C PHE A 619 -1.76 23.04 -15.96
N SER A 620 -3.01 23.50 -16.11
CA SER A 620 -3.43 24.86 -15.75
C SER A 620 -3.29 25.20 -14.25
N ASP A 621 -3.23 24.18 -13.40
CA ASP A 621 -3.04 24.28 -11.95
C ASP A 621 -1.56 24.25 -11.52
N SER A 622 -0.60 24.18 -12.44
CA SER A 622 0.84 24.17 -12.12
C SER A 622 1.36 25.53 -11.69
N ASN A 623 1.84 25.61 -10.45
CA ASN A 623 2.50 26.80 -9.92
C ASN A 623 3.89 26.96 -10.54
N TRP A 624 4.59 25.85 -10.78
CA TRP A 624 5.90 25.88 -11.45
C TRP A 624 5.80 26.51 -12.84
N LEU A 625 4.83 26.10 -13.67
CA LEU A 625 4.64 26.69 -15.00
C LEU A 625 4.26 28.17 -14.95
N LYS A 626 3.37 28.56 -14.02
CA LYS A 626 3.00 29.97 -13.83
C LYS A 626 4.21 30.82 -13.43
N GLY A 627 5.05 30.30 -12.54
CA GLY A 627 6.31 30.94 -12.17
C GLY A 627 7.27 31.10 -13.34
N LYS A 628 7.41 30.08 -14.19
CA LYS A 628 8.23 30.15 -15.41
C LYS A 628 7.70 31.16 -16.41
N LEU A 629 6.38 31.22 -16.64
CA LEU A 629 5.76 32.20 -17.52
C LEU A 629 6.02 33.65 -17.06
N LEU A 630 5.93 33.89 -15.75
CA LEU A 630 6.21 35.21 -15.17
C LEU A 630 7.68 35.64 -15.31
N MET A 631 8.62 34.68 -15.37
CA MET A 631 10.04 34.97 -15.59
C MET A 631 10.39 35.16 -17.08
N SER A 632 9.57 34.66 -18.00
CA SER A 632 9.79 34.79 -19.44
C SER A 632 9.23 36.08 -20.06
N ILE A 633 8.31 36.77 -19.35
CA ILE A 633 7.79 38.10 -19.68
C ILE A 633 8.71 39.16 -19.10
#